data_AF-A0AAN0N9L5-F1
#
_entry.id   AF-A0AAN0N9L5-F1
#
_cell.length_a   1.000
_cell.length_b   1.000
_cell.length_c   1.000
_cell.angle_alpha   90.00
_cell.angle_beta   90.00
_cell.angle_gamma   90.00
#
_symmetry.space_group_name_H-M   'P 1'
#
loop_
_entity.id
_entity.type
_entity.pdbx_description
1 polymer ?
#
loop_
_entity_poly.entity_id
_entity_poly.type
_entity_poly.pdbx_seq_one_letter_code
_entity_poly.pdbx_strand_id
1 'polypeptide(L)'
;MIGALVNLVTGGVSAYKQHNQNRAEALKRKDELESEKHQARVRRLQKGEEQASSLDEVSIRERGLKDEFILLVVFVPLILSFIPNYAPYVEQGFEALQGIPNPYWFVVGAVVVDTLGMRAMVRYLLEFYVSRWKGK
;
A
#
# COMPACT_ATOMS: atom_id res chain seq x y z
N MET A 1 53.54 21.49 45.65
CA MET A 1 52.26 21.63 46.38
C MET A 1 51.35 22.69 45.75
N ILE A 2 51.82 23.92 45.49
CA ILE A 2 50.98 25.02 44.95
C ILE A 2 50.54 24.78 43.48
N GLY A 3 51.42 24.30 42.60
CA GLY A 3 51.07 24.02 41.19
C GLY A 3 50.04 22.89 41.00
N ALA A 4 49.97 21.94 41.95
CA ALA A 4 48.97 20.87 41.91
C ALA A 4 47.56 21.39 42.24
N LEU A 5 47.45 22.34 43.18
CA LEU A 5 46.18 22.98 43.52
C LEU A 5 45.67 23.89 42.40
N VAL A 6 46.58 24.62 41.73
CA VAL A 6 46.21 25.46 40.57
C VAL A 6 45.68 24.60 39.42
N ASN A 7 46.32 23.46 39.12
CA ASN A 7 45.85 22.54 38.07
C ASN A 7 44.54 21.83 38.43
N LEU A 8 44.28 21.56 39.71
CA LEU A 8 43.02 20.99 40.17
C LEU A 8 41.87 21.98 40.03
N VAL A 9 42.08 23.25 40.39
CA VAL A 9 41.06 24.31 40.29
C VAL A 9 40.77 24.65 38.83
N THR A 10 41.80 24.79 38.00
CA THR A 10 41.61 25.06 36.56
C THR A 10 41.00 23.86 35.82
N GLY A 11 41.38 22.63 36.18
CA GLY A 11 40.79 21.39 35.68
C GLY A 11 39.34 21.17 36.13
N GLY A 12 38.99 21.54 37.37
CA GLY A 12 37.63 21.46 37.88
C GLY A 12 36.68 22.45 37.21
N VAL A 13 37.13 23.69 36.98
CA VAL A 13 36.34 24.72 36.27
C VAL A 13 36.15 24.37 34.80
N SER A 14 37.19 23.83 34.13
CA SER A 14 37.07 23.39 32.74
C SER A 14 36.16 22.17 32.59
N ALA A 15 36.24 21.19 33.49
CA ALA A 15 35.35 20.03 33.50
C ALA A 15 33.88 20.42 33.74
N TYR A 16 33.62 21.37 34.64
CA TYR A 16 32.26 21.88 34.88
C TYR A 16 31.69 22.61 33.65
N LYS A 17 32.51 23.45 33.01
CA LYS A 17 32.12 24.15 31.78
C LYS A 17 31.87 23.18 30.63
N GLN A 18 32.71 22.17 30.47
CA GLN A 18 32.59 21.15 29.43
C GLN A 18 31.35 20.25 29.64
N HIS A 19 31.04 19.88 30.89
CA HIS A 19 29.82 19.14 31.20
C HIS A 19 28.54 19.94 30.87
N ASN A 20 28.55 21.26 31.11
CA ASN A 20 27.42 22.11 30.75
C ASN A 20 27.27 22.28 29.22
N GLN A 21 28.39 22.37 28.50
CA GLN A 21 28.41 22.39 27.03
C GLN A 21 27.90 21.08 26.43
N ASN A 22 28.33 19.92 26.95
CA ASN A 22 27.86 18.60 26.50
C ASN A 22 26.34 18.41 26.72
N ARG A 23 25.78 18.98 27.80
CA ARG A 23 24.34 18.97 28.05
C ARG A 23 23.58 19.85 27.04
N ALA A 24 24.11 21.04 26.73
CA ALA A 24 23.52 21.91 25.72
C ALA A 24 23.54 21.27 24.33
N GLU A 25 24.63 20.59 23.96
CA GLU A 25 24.71 19.83 22.70
C GLU A 25 23.81 18.58 22.70
N ALA A 26 23.63 17.91 23.83
CA ALA A 26 22.69 16.80 23.95
C ALA A 26 21.22 17.26 23.80
N LEU A 27 20.87 18.44 24.30
CA LEU A 27 19.56 19.04 24.09
C LEU A 27 19.34 19.41 22.62
N LYS A 28 20.32 20.07 21.98
CA LYS A 28 20.24 20.39 20.54
C LYS A 28 20.04 19.15 19.66
N ARG A 29 20.76 18.07 19.93
CA ARG A 29 20.58 16.80 19.20
C ARG A 29 19.20 16.18 19.40
N LYS A 30 18.60 16.33 20.59
CA LYS A 30 17.24 15.84 20.84
C LYS A 30 16.22 16.68 20.07
N ASP A 31 16.36 17.99 20.08
CA ASP A 31 15.48 18.90 19.33
C ASP A 31 15.59 18.66 17.81
N GLU A 32 16.81 18.44 17.30
CA GLU A 32 17.05 18.07 15.90
C GLU A 32 16.38 16.74 15.55
N LEU A 33 16.53 15.70 16.39
CA LEU A 33 15.88 14.41 16.18
C LEU A 33 14.35 14.48 16.24
N GLU A 34 13.79 15.30 17.14
CA GLU A 34 12.34 15.51 17.21
C GLU A 34 11.82 16.28 15.99
N SER A 35 12.57 17.30 15.54
CA SER A 35 12.28 18.04 14.32
C SER A 35 12.34 17.14 13.08
N GLU A 36 13.37 16.30 12.95
CA GLU A 36 13.48 15.33 11.85
C GLU A 36 12.35 14.30 11.87
N LYS A 37 11.98 13.77 13.05
CA LYS A 37 10.83 12.87 13.20
C LYS A 37 9.52 13.56 12.81
N HIS A 38 9.35 14.81 13.21
CA HIS A 38 8.17 15.60 12.86
C HIS A 38 8.12 15.84 11.34
N GLN A 39 9.22 16.26 10.73
CA GLN A 39 9.34 16.42 9.28
C GLN A 39 9.13 15.11 8.52
N ALA A 40 9.62 13.98 9.04
CA ALA A 40 9.39 12.67 8.44
C ALA A 40 7.90 12.29 8.50
N ARG A 41 7.21 12.62 9.61
CA ARG A 41 5.76 12.43 9.73
C ARG A 41 4.97 13.33 8.77
N VAL A 42 5.32 14.61 8.68
CA VAL A 42 4.69 15.56 7.74
C VAL A 42 4.93 15.10 6.30
N ARG A 43 6.15 14.71 5.92
CA ARG A 43 6.45 14.17 4.60
C ARG A 43 5.67 12.89 4.29
N ARG A 44 5.44 12.03 5.28
CA ARG A 44 4.60 10.82 5.09
C ARG A 44 3.13 11.17 4.89
N LEU A 45 2.61 12.18 5.59
CA LEU A 45 1.24 12.66 5.42
C LEU A 45 1.06 13.34 4.06
N GLN A 46 1.96 14.25 3.70
CA GLN A 46 1.98 14.90 2.39
C GLN A 46 2.10 13.88 1.25
N LYS A 47 3.01 12.92 1.36
CA LYS A 47 3.10 11.82 0.38
C LYS A 47 1.85 10.95 0.35
N GLY A 48 1.17 10.77 1.48
CA GLY A 48 -0.10 10.04 1.53
C GLY A 48 -1.24 10.78 0.82
N GLU A 49 -1.33 12.10 1.02
CA GLU A 49 -2.31 12.97 0.35
C GLU A 49 -1.99 13.15 -1.14
N GLU A 50 -0.72 13.36 -1.51
CA GLU A 50 -0.26 13.40 -2.90
C GLU A 50 -0.43 12.05 -3.59
N GLN A 51 -0.16 10.92 -2.92
CA GLN A 51 -0.47 9.59 -3.47
C GLN A 51 -1.95 9.40 -3.66
N ALA A 52 -2.81 9.81 -2.72
CA ALA A 52 -4.26 9.69 -2.88
C ALA A 52 -4.75 10.54 -4.06
N SER A 53 -4.32 11.80 -4.14
CA SER A 53 -4.70 12.70 -5.23
C SER A 53 -4.15 12.27 -6.59
N SER A 54 -2.93 11.74 -6.65
CA SER A 54 -2.36 11.21 -7.90
C SER A 54 -2.93 9.84 -8.28
N LEU A 55 -3.31 8.99 -7.32
CA LEU A 55 -4.07 7.77 -7.60
C LEU A 55 -5.45 8.09 -8.17
N ASP A 56 -6.12 9.12 -7.65
CA ASP A 56 -7.42 9.55 -8.17
C ASP A 56 -7.29 10.10 -9.59
N GLU A 57 -6.24 10.89 -9.86
CA GLU A 57 -6.00 11.44 -11.19
C GLU A 57 -5.57 10.36 -12.22
N VAL A 58 -4.74 9.40 -11.81
CA VAL A 58 -4.36 8.25 -12.66
C VAL A 58 -5.55 7.30 -12.86
N SER A 59 -6.36 7.03 -11.84
CA SER A 59 -7.53 6.15 -11.96
C SER A 59 -8.65 6.74 -12.82
N ILE A 60 -8.82 8.06 -12.84
CA ILE A 60 -9.74 8.73 -13.78
C ILE A 60 -9.18 8.68 -15.21
N ARG A 61 -7.87 8.83 -15.39
CA ARG A 61 -7.23 8.85 -16.71
C ARG A 61 -7.04 7.46 -17.33
N GLU A 62 -6.91 6.44 -16.49
CA GLU A 62 -6.83 5.02 -16.84
C GLU A 62 -8.15 4.26 -16.60
N ARG A 63 -9.31 4.95 -16.53
CA ARG A 63 -10.61 4.26 -16.74
C ARG A 63 -10.58 3.63 -18.13
N GLY A 64 -10.06 2.42 -18.17
CA GLY A 64 -9.67 1.76 -19.38
C GLY A 64 -10.90 1.19 -20.06
N LEU A 65 -10.88 1.22 -21.39
CA LEU A 65 -11.86 0.50 -22.23
C LEU A 65 -12.03 -0.98 -21.80
N LYS A 66 -11.01 -1.56 -21.16
CA LYS A 66 -11.01 -2.93 -20.64
C LYS A 66 -12.00 -3.14 -19.49
N ASP A 67 -12.09 -2.18 -18.57
CA ASP A 67 -12.95 -2.29 -17.38
C ASP A 67 -14.42 -2.21 -17.81
N GLU A 68 -14.73 -1.29 -18.73
CA GLU A 68 -16.05 -1.17 -19.36
C GLU A 68 -16.39 -2.39 -20.21
N PHE A 69 -15.41 -2.98 -20.90
CA PHE A 69 -15.63 -4.20 -21.68
C PHE A 69 -16.02 -5.39 -20.81
N ILE A 70 -15.35 -5.59 -19.67
CA ILE A 70 -15.68 -6.69 -18.75
C ILE A 70 -17.03 -6.47 -18.10
N LEU A 71 -17.33 -5.23 -17.70
CA LEU A 71 -18.64 -4.87 -17.21
C LEU A 71 -19.73 -5.23 -18.23
N LEU A 72 -19.51 -4.90 -19.51
CA LEU A 72 -20.42 -5.21 -20.59
C LEU A 72 -20.57 -6.72 -20.79
N VAL A 73 -19.47 -7.48 -20.85
CA VAL A 73 -19.49 -8.94 -21.00
C VAL A 73 -20.26 -9.63 -19.86
N VAL A 74 -20.19 -9.10 -18.63
CA VAL A 74 -20.90 -9.64 -17.46
C VAL A 74 -22.38 -9.24 -17.46
N PHE A 75 -22.70 -7.98 -17.74
CA PHE A 75 -24.07 -7.46 -17.61
C PHE A 75 -24.95 -7.68 -18.83
N VAL A 76 -24.40 -7.76 -20.04
CA VAL A 76 -25.20 -7.98 -21.26
C VAL A 76 -25.97 -9.30 -21.23
N PRO A 77 -25.35 -10.46 -20.92
CA PRO A 77 -26.09 -11.73 -20.82
C PRO A 77 -27.19 -11.68 -19.76
N LEU A 78 -26.94 -11.00 -18.63
CA LEU A 78 -27.93 -10.81 -17.57
C LEU A 78 -29.15 -10.04 -18.08
N ILE A 79 -28.95 -8.91 -18.76
CA ILE A 79 -30.06 -8.12 -19.32
C ILE A 79 -30.78 -8.90 -20.42
N LEU A 80 -30.05 -9.55 -21.33
CA LEU A 80 -30.62 -10.32 -22.44
C LEU A 80 -31.46 -11.51 -21.97
N SER A 81 -31.17 -12.08 -20.81
CA SER A 81 -31.97 -13.16 -20.20
C SER A 81 -33.42 -12.76 -19.91
N PHE A 82 -33.70 -11.47 -19.75
CA PHE A 82 -35.05 -10.95 -19.52
C PHE A 82 -35.83 -10.65 -20.81
N ILE A 83 -35.18 -10.73 -21.98
CA ILE A 83 -35.81 -10.47 -23.27
C ILE A 83 -36.15 -11.81 -23.94
N PRO A 84 -37.45 -12.14 -24.14
CA PRO A 84 -37.87 -13.47 -24.61
C PRO A 84 -37.20 -13.95 -25.90
N ASN A 85 -36.94 -13.04 -26.84
CA ASN A 85 -36.29 -13.38 -28.11
C ASN A 85 -34.78 -13.66 -27.97
N TYR A 86 -34.14 -13.17 -26.91
CA TYR A 86 -32.69 -13.32 -26.71
C TYR A 86 -32.31 -14.34 -25.63
N ALA A 87 -33.20 -14.60 -24.67
CA ALA A 87 -32.99 -15.55 -23.60
C ALA A 87 -32.51 -16.94 -24.09
N PRO A 88 -33.03 -17.54 -25.19
CA PRO A 88 -32.55 -18.83 -25.67
C PRO A 88 -31.07 -18.82 -26.11
N TYR A 89 -30.59 -17.70 -26.66
CA TYR A 89 -29.18 -17.58 -27.06
C TYR A 89 -28.25 -17.46 -25.85
N VAL A 90 -28.71 -16.78 -24.80
CA VAL A 90 -27.98 -16.69 -23.53
C VAL A 90 -27.87 -18.06 -22.88
N GLU A 91 -28.96 -18.82 -22.84
CA GLU A 91 -29.00 -20.19 -22.31
C GLU A 91 -28.04 -21.12 -23.06
N GLN A 92 -28.13 -21.16 -24.40
CA GLN A 92 -27.22 -21.95 -25.25
C GLN A 92 -25.75 -21.52 -25.07
N GLY A 93 -25.50 -20.23 -24.89
CA GLY A 93 -24.17 -19.71 -24.60
C GLY A 93 -23.62 -20.26 -23.28
N PHE A 94 -24.39 -20.20 -22.20
CA PHE A 94 -23.98 -20.76 -20.91
C PHE A 94 -23.80 -22.28 -20.95
N GLU A 95 -24.61 -23.00 -21.72
CA GLU A 95 -24.43 -24.43 -21.95
C GLU A 95 -23.10 -24.73 -22.66
N ALA A 96 -22.76 -23.97 -23.71
CA ALA A 96 -21.48 -24.12 -24.39
C ALA A 96 -20.28 -23.83 -23.47
N LEU A 97 -20.41 -22.88 -22.54
CA LEU A 97 -19.37 -22.55 -21.56
C LEU A 97 -19.08 -23.73 -20.60
N GLN A 98 -20.03 -24.64 -20.37
CA GLN A 98 -19.79 -25.84 -19.55
C GLN A 98 -18.80 -26.81 -20.21
N GLY A 99 -18.66 -26.75 -21.54
CA GLY A 99 -17.71 -27.57 -22.29
C GLY A 99 -16.25 -27.08 -22.22
N ILE A 100 -16.00 -25.89 -21.65
CA ILE A 100 -14.67 -25.31 -21.59
C ILE A 100 -13.82 -26.04 -20.52
N PRO A 101 -12.60 -26.50 -20.87
CA PRO A 101 -11.71 -27.15 -19.90
C PRO A 101 -11.34 -26.27 -18.70
N ASN A 102 -11.29 -26.87 -17.51
CA ASN A 102 -10.91 -26.19 -16.26
C ASN A 102 -9.60 -25.36 -16.32
N PRO A 103 -8.50 -25.83 -16.97
CA PRO A 103 -7.28 -25.03 -17.10
C PRO A 103 -7.49 -23.67 -17.76
N TYR A 104 -8.40 -23.59 -18.72
CA TYR A 104 -8.71 -22.36 -19.43
C TYR A 104 -9.42 -21.35 -18.52
N TRP A 105 -10.34 -21.82 -17.67
CA TRP A 105 -11.04 -20.98 -16.70
C TRP A 105 -10.12 -20.29 -15.70
N PHE A 106 -9.00 -20.92 -15.32
CA PHE A 106 -8.00 -20.27 -14.47
C PHE A 106 -7.33 -19.08 -15.18
N VAL A 107 -7.05 -19.21 -16.48
CA VAL A 107 -6.48 -18.11 -17.28
C VAL A 107 -7.48 -16.97 -17.42
N VAL A 108 -8.74 -17.28 -17.74
CA VAL A 108 -9.82 -16.28 -17.82
C VAL A 108 -9.99 -15.56 -16.48
N GLY A 109 -10.05 -16.31 -15.37
CA GLY A 109 -10.14 -15.74 -14.03
C GLY A 109 -8.96 -14.83 -13.68
N ALA A 110 -7.73 -15.21 -14.05
CA ALA A 110 -6.55 -14.38 -13.84
C ALA A 110 -6.62 -13.05 -14.62
N VAL A 111 -7.09 -13.08 -15.88
CA VAL A 111 -7.28 -11.88 -16.70
C VAL A 111 -8.36 -10.97 -16.09
N VAL A 112 -9.47 -11.53 -15.60
CA VAL A 112 -10.54 -10.75 -14.95
C VAL A 112 -10.06 -10.11 -13.64
N VAL A 113 -9.28 -10.83 -12.83
CA VAL A 113 -8.68 -10.28 -11.60
C VAL A 113 -7.70 -9.15 -11.92
N ASP A 114 -6.91 -9.32 -12.99
CA ASP A 114 -5.92 -8.35 -13.41
C ASP A 114 -6.57 -7.03 -13.88
N THR A 115 -7.56 -7.16 -14.76
CA THR A 115 -8.31 -6.04 -15.32
C THR A 115 -9.14 -5.29 -14.28
N LEU A 116 -9.82 -5.99 -13.37
CA LEU A 116 -10.57 -5.34 -12.27
C LEU A 116 -9.67 -4.75 -11.17
N GLY A 117 -8.33 -4.84 -11.30
CA GLY A 117 -7.40 -4.32 -10.31
C GLY A 117 -7.43 -5.06 -8.96
N MET A 118 -8.08 -6.22 -8.88
CA MET A 118 -8.27 -6.99 -7.64
C MET A 118 -7.03 -7.80 -7.21
N ARG A 119 -5.88 -7.54 -7.83
CA ARG A 119 -4.63 -8.28 -7.60
C ARG A 119 -4.19 -8.26 -6.13
N ALA A 120 -4.35 -7.11 -5.44
CA ALA A 120 -4.05 -6.97 -4.02
C ALA A 120 -4.98 -7.80 -3.14
N MET A 121 -6.27 -7.85 -3.47
CA MET A 121 -7.26 -8.66 -2.77
C MET A 121 -6.94 -10.15 -2.90
N VAL A 122 -6.61 -10.61 -4.10
CA VAL A 122 -6.23 -12.01 -4.34
C VAL A 122 -4.96 -12.37 -3.57
N ARG A 123 -3.96 -11.50 -3.56
CA ARG A 123 -2.75 -11.70 -2.75
C ARG A 123 -3.08 -11.85 -1.26
N TYR A 124 -3.90 -10.96 -0.71
CA TYR A 124 -4.31 -11.03 0.69
C TYR A 124 -5.06 -12.34 1.00
N LEU A 125 -5.95 -12.77 0.09
CA LEU A 125 -6.70 -14.01 0.25
C LEU A 125 -5.77 -15.24 0.26
N LEU A 126 -4.76 -15.24 -0.62
CA LEU A 126 -3.75 -16.30 -0.67
C LEU A 126 -2.89 -16.33 0.61
N GLU A 127 -2.43 -15.18 1.08
CA GLU A 127 -1.68 -15.07 2.34
C GLU A 127 -2.53 -15.54 3.54
N PHE A 128 -3.81 -15.21 3.57
CA PHE A 128 -4.76 -15.69 4.57
C PHE A 128 -4.93 -17.21 4.52
N TYR A 129 -5.09 -17.80 3.33
CA TYR A 129 -5.26 -19.24 3.19
C TYR A 129 -3.99 -20.02 3.55
N VAL A 130 -2.82 -19.52 3.15
CA VAL A 130 -1.51 -20.12 3.48
C VAL A 130 -1.24 -20.05 4.98
N SER A 131 -1.53 -18.93 5.65
CA SER A 131 -1.34 -18.80 7.09
C SER A 131 -2.23 -19.76 7.88
N ARG A 132 -3.48 -19.98 7.42
CA ARG A 132 -4.40 -20.97 8.01
C ARG A 132 -3.90 -22.40 7.88
N TRP A 133 -3.18 -22.73 6.80
CA TRP A 133 -2.58 -24.05 6.62
C TRP A 133 -1.29 -24.26 7.42
N LYS A 134 -0.48 -23.21 7.62
CA LYS A 134 0.73 -23.28 8.46
C LYS A 134 0.45 -23.34 9.97
N GLY A 135 -0.78 -23.05 10.39
CA GLY A 135 -1.21 -23.11 11.80
C GLY A 135 -1.73 -24.48 12.27
N LYS A 136 -1.57 -25.55 11.49
CA LYS A 136 -1.79 -26.95 11.91
C LYS A 136 -0.46 -27.71 11.90
#